data_AF-A0AAV4Y0B2-F1
#
_entry.id   AF-A0AAV4Y0B2-F1
#
_cell.length_a   1.000
_cell.length_b   1.000
_cell.length_c   1.000
_cell.angle_alpha   90.00
_cell.angle_beta   90.00
_cell.angle_gamma   90.00
#
_symmetry.space_group_name_H-M   'P 1'
#
loop_
_entity.id
_entity.type
_entity.pdbx_description
1 polymer ?
#
loop_
_entity_poly.entity_id
_entity_poly.type
_entity_poly.pdbx_seq_one_letter_code
_entity_poly.pdbx_strand_id
1 'polypeptide(L)'
;MKRLGLHLNPNKSFAFHLRGSTPVGTCDSSFFINNHRLIPVHEGEFHKFLGKPIGFKAVPNYSSLNDLGIKLATTKLTPWQRLYVLKTFFYSSLQFPMRTAQFPKRETGAKLTKSSSRRDELCAKSAIASLQSTVHKRIGRLPDDQILSDYMSGDIGGDFSTTSNKFSNTWYVARVASRRLGVQWIFENSVPSLVFKT
;
A
#
# COMPACT_ATOMS: atom_id res chain seq x y z
N MET A 1 -4.44 -34.19 28.31
CA MET A 1 -4.41 -32.93 29.07
C MET A 1 -4.61 -33.09 30.56
N LYS A 2 -5.55 -33.92 31.06
CA LYS A 2 -5.71 -34.15 32.52
C LYS A 2 -4.43 -34.61 33.24
N ARG A 3 -3.61 -35.45 32.58
CA ARG A 3 -2.28 -35.87 33.10
C ARG A 3 -1.25 -34.73 33.19
N LEU A 4 -1.47 -33.61 32.48
CA LEU A 4 -0.63 -32.40 32.48
C LEU A 4 -1.22 -31.28 33.35
N GLY A 5 -2.36 -31.51 34.02
CA GLY A 5 -3.06 -30.47 34.80
C GLY A 5 -3.68 -29.34 33.97
N LEU A 6 -3.76 -29.49 32.64
CA LEU A 6 -4.32 -28.48 31.73
C LEU A 6 -5.79 -28.77 31.41
N HIS A 7 -6.59 -27.72 31.31
CA HIS A 7 -7.99 -27.78 30.90
C HIS A 7 -8.22 -27.03 29.59
N LEU A 8 -8.96 -27.65 28.67
CA LEU A 8 -9.40 -27.01 27.43
C LEU A 8 -10.56 -26.06 27.72
N ASN A 9 -10.57 -24.92 27.04
CA ASN A 9 -11.71 -24.02 27.04
C ASN A 9 -12.59 -24.32 25.82
N PRO A 10 -13.80 -24.89 26.00
CA PRO A 10 -14.70 -25.24 24.88
C PRO A 10 -15.06 -24.02 24.02
N ASN A 11 -15.22 -22.85 24.62
CA ASN A 11 -15.61 -21.62 23.92
C ASN A 11 -14.51 -21.07 23.00
N LYS A 12 -13.26 -21.53 23.17
CA LYS A 12 -12.13 -21.19 22.29
C LYS A 12 -11.69 -22.36 21.41
N SER A 13 -12.40 -23.49 21.46
CA SER A 13 -12.04 -24.72 20.77
C SER A 13 -12.95 -24.94 19.57
N PHE A 14 -12.37 -24.91 18.38
CA PHE A 14 -13.07 -25.01 17.11
C PHE A 14 -12.71 -26.31 16.39
N ALA A 15 -13.64 -26.84 15.61
CA ALA A 15 -13.41 -28.00 14.76
C ALA A 15 -13.82 -27.70 13.32
N PHE A 16 -13.09 -28.28 12.38
CA PHE A 16 -13.30 -28.06 10.97
C PHE A 16 -13.19 -29.39 10.22
N HIS A 17 -14.22 -29.76 9.47
CA HIS A 17 -14.26 -30.98 8.67
C HIS A 17 -14.47 -30.64 7.20
N LEU A 18 -13.47 -31.02 6.39
CA LEU A 18 -13.48 -30.86 4.95
C LEU A 18 -13.75 -32.20 4.27
N ARG A 19 -14.73 -32.25 3.38
CA ARG A 19 -14.95 -33.41 2.50
C ARG A 19 -14.02 -33.33 1.29
N GLY A 20 -13.18 -34.35 1.09
CA GLY A 20 -12.22 -34.42 -0.03
C GLY A 20 -12.82 -34.87 -1.37
N SER A 21 -14.07 -35.33 -1.39
CA SER A 21 -14.77 -35.78 -2.60
C SER A 21 -15.71 -34.71 -3.13
N THR A 22 -15.81 -34.54 -4.44
CA THR A 22 -16.77 -33.60 -5.06
C THR A 22 -18.23 -33.94 -4.73
N PRO A 23 -19.06 -32.95 -4.37
CA PRO A 23 -18.72 -31.54 -4.17
C PRO A 23 -17.87 -31.32 -2.89
N VAL A 24 -16.73 -30.65 -3.05
CA VAL A 24 -15.81 -30.33 -1.95
C VAL A 24 -16.43 -29.21 -1.11
N GLY A 25 -16.58 -29.43 0.19
CA GLY A 25 -17.23 -28.48 1.09
C GLY A 25 -17.07 -28.84 2.56
N THR A 26 -17.60 -27.98 3.42
CA THR A 26 -17.65 -28.20 4.87
C THR A 26 -18.75 -29.17 5.24
N CYS A 27 -18.47 -30.06 6.19
CA CYS A 27 -19.47 -30.98 6.72
C CYS A 27 -19.87 -30.61 8.15
N ASP A 28 -21.15 -30.81 8.48
CA ASP A 28 -21.72 -30.56 9.80
C ASP A 28 -21.47 -31.71 10.78
N SER A 29 -20.23 -32.19 10.83
CA SER A 29 -19.82 -33.20 11.81
C SER A 29 -19.62 -32.57 13.18
N SER A 30 -20.14 -33.22 14.21
CA SER A 30 -19.94 -32.81 15.59
C SER A 30 -18.74 -33.55 16.19
N PHE A 31 -17.74 -32.78 16.62
CA PHE A 31 -16.59 -33.30 17.37
C PHE A 31 -16.73 -32.97 18.85
N PHE A 32 -16.27 -33.89 19.70
CA PHE A 32 -16.35 -33.75 21.15
C PHE A 32 -14.98 -33.94 21.78
N ILE A 33 -14.62 -33.08 22.74
CA ILE A 33 -13.45 -33.28 23.61
C ILE A 33 -13.93 -33.26 25.06
N ASN A 34 -13.66 -34.32 25.82
CA ASN A 34 -14.11 -34.47 27.21
C ASN A 34 -15.63 -34.22 27.38
N ASN A 35 -16.46 -34.80 26.51
CA ASN A 35 -17.92 -34.56 26.43
C ASN A 35 -18.38 -33.13 26.09
N HIS A 36 -17.47 -32.19 25.81
CA HIS A 36 -17.83 -30.87 25.31
C HIS A 36 -17.81 -30.84 23.78
N ARG A 37 -18.92 -30.42 23.18
CA ARG A 37 -19.02 -30.21 21.73
C ARG A 37 -18.14 -29.03 21.31
N LEU A 38 -17.31 -29.24 20.29
CA LEU A 38 -16.50 -28.18 19.68
C LEU A 38 -17.36 -27.33 18.76
N ILE A 39 -17.01 -26.04 18.63
CA ILE A 39 -17.70 -25.12 17.73
C ILE A 39 -17.31 -25.49 16.29
N PRO A 40 -18.24 -25.95 15.44
CA PRO A 40 -17.94 -26.23 14.04
C PRO A 40 -17.68 -24.92 13.28
N VAL A 41 -16.76 -24.96 12.31
CA VAL A 41 -16.51 -23.84 11.39
C VAL A 41 -17.06 -24.21 10.01
N HIS A 42 -18.00 -23.43 9.50
CA HIS A 42 -18.64 -23.68 8.21
C HIS A 42 -17.93 -22.95 7.05
N GLU A 43 -18.37 -23.19 5.81
CA GLU A 43 -17.82 -22.53 4.62
C GLU A 43 -18.03 -21.01 4.68
N GLY A 44 -16.97 -20.25 4.40
CA GLY A 44 -16.98 -18.79 4.50
C GLY A 44 -16.75 -18.25 5.92
N GLU A 45 -17.00 -19.06 6.95
CA GLU A 45 -16.64 -18.76 8.32
C GLU A 45 -15.15 -18.98 8.57
N PHE A 46 -14.62 -18.30 9.59
CA PHE A 46 -13.22 -18.42 9.94
C PHE A 46 -13.00 -18.21 11.44
N HIS A 47 -12.06 -18.96 11.99
CA HIS A 47 -11.47 -18.69 13.28
C HIS A 47 -10.11 -18.01 13.10
N LYS A 48 -9.68 -17.17 14.05
CA LYS A 48 -8.35 -16.54 13.97
C LYS A 48 -7.33 -17.31 14.79
N PHE A 49 -6.31 -17.84 14.15
CA PHE A 49 -5.13 -18.39 14.81
C PHE A 49 -3.93 -17.52 14.51
N LEU A 50 -3.31 -16.95 15.55
CA LEU A 50 -2.21 -15.98 15.41
C LEU A 50 -2.56 -14.83 14.45
N GLY A 51 -3.82 -14.40 14.41
CA GLY A 51 -4.28 -13.36 13.47
C GLY A 51 -4.42 -13.80 12.01
N LYS A 52 -4.21 -15.07 11.68
CA LYS A 52 -4.58 -15.66 10.39
C LYS A 52 -6.02 -16.19 10.45
N PRO A 53 -6.90 -15.83 9.50
CA PRO A 53 -8.17 -16.54 9.36
C PRO A 53 -7.87 -17.98 8.91
N ILE A 54 -8.37 -18.94 9.68
CA ILE A 54 -8.33 -20.37 9.41
C ILE A 54 -9.78 -20.83 9.22
N GLY A 55 -10.03 -21.49 8.09
CA GLY A 55 -11.34 -21.96 7.66
C GLY A 55 -11.30 -22.30 6.17
N PHE A 56 -12.42 -22.73 5.61
CA PHE A 56 -12.55 -23.01 4.17
C PHE A 56 -13.25 -21.87 3.46
N LYS A 57 -12.57 -21.34 2.43
CA LYS A 57 -12.94 -20.08 1.75
C LYS A 57 -13.18 -18.93 2.74
N ALA A 58 -12.37 -18.88 3.80
CA ALA A 58 -12.41 -17.83 4.81
C ALA A 58 -12.32 -16.44 4.16
N VAL A 59 -13.35 -15.60 4.34
CA VAL A 59 -13.36 -14.22 3.86
C VAL A 59 -13.00 -13.30 5.03
N PRO A 60 -11.75 -12.84 5.14
CA PRO A 60 -11.40 -11.86 6.17
C PRO A 60 -12.23 -10.58 6.01
N ASN A 61 -12.91 -10.17 7.09
CA ASN A 61 -13.63 -8.90 7.14
C ASN A 61 -12.63 -7.75 7.31
N TYR A 62 -12.51 -6.90 6.28
CA TYR A 62 -11.61 -5.74 6.24
C TYR A 62 -12.31 -4.41 6.48
N SER A 63 -13.55 -4.40 7.00
CA SER A 63 -14.30 -3.17 7.29
C SER A 63 -13.47 -2.17 8.10
N SER A 64 -12.76 -2.62 9.12
CA SER A 64 -11.94 -1.77 10.00
C SER A 64 -10.79 -1.05 9.27
N LEU A 65 -10.19 -1.66 8.24
CA LEU A 65 -9.15 -1.03 7.43
C LEU A 65 -9.73 0.04 6.51
N ASN A 66 -10.92 -0.22 5.95
CA ASN A 66 -11.62 0.74 5.12
C ASN A 66 -12.03 1.97 5.95
N ASP A 67 -12.56 1.74 7.16
CA ASP A 67 -12.93 2.80 8.10
C ASP A 67 -11.73 3.65 8.50
N LEU A 68 -10.57 3.03 8.71
CA LEU A 68 -9.33 3.75 9.00
C LEU A 68 -8.89 4.63 7.81
N GLY A 69 -8.98 4.10 6.59
CA GLY A 69 -8.66 4.85 5.37
C GLY A 69 -9.59 6.06 5.17
N ILE A 70 -10.88 5.89 5.40
CA ILE A 70 -11.88 6.96 5.35
C ILE A 70 -11.60 8.00 6.44
N LYS A 71 -11.37 7.57 7.69
CA LYS A 71 -11.02 8.48 8.79
C LYS A 71 -9.75 9.27 8.50
N LEU A 72 -8.72 8.63 7.95
CA LEU A 72 -7.48 9.31 7.58
C LEU A 72 -7.72 10.39 6.52
N ALA A 73 -8.56 10.10 5.52
CA ALA A 73 -8.90 11.03 4.46
C ALA A 73 -9.70 12.25 4.95
N THR A 74 -10.54 12.08 5.97
CA THR A 74 -11.39 13.16 6.52
C THR A 74 -10.72 13.98 7.63
N THR A 75 -9.58 13.53 8.16
CA THR A 75 -8.85 14.28 9.22
C THR A 75 -8.34 15.63 8.73
N LYS A 76 -8.26 16.64 9.62
CA LYS A 76 -7.62 17.95 9.33
C LYS A 76 -6.09 17.90 9.29
N LEU A 77 -5.49 16.72 9.19
CA LEU A 77 -4.03 16.56 9.11
C LEU A 77 -3.50 17.16 7.81
N THR A 78 -2.33 17.79 7.91
CA THR A 78 -1.61 18.27 6.73
C THR A 78 -1.19 17.09 5.85
N PRO A 79 -1.01 17.29 4.53
CA PRO A 79 -0.70 16.19 3.61
C PRO A 79 0.50 15.34 4.02
N TRP A 80 1.56 15.96 4.54
CA TRP A 80 2.76 15.24 5.02
C TRP A 80 2.49 14.37 6.25
N GLN A 81 1.70 14.88 7.21
CA GLN A 81 1.31 14.11 8.39
C GLN A 81 0.44 12.90 8.00
N ARG A 82 -0.45 13.06 7.01
CA ARG A 82 -1.23 11.93 6.48
C ARG A 82 -0.32 10.86 5.89
N LEU A 83 0.72 11.27 5.15
CA LEU A 83 1.70 10.35 4.55
C LEU A 83 2.51 9.62 5.62
N TYR A 84 2.90 10.33 6.68
CA TYR A 84 3.56 9.74 7.86
C TYR A 84 2.66 8.73 8.57
N VAL A 85 1.39 9.07 8.82
CA VAL A 85 0.42 8.15 9.44
C VAL A 85 0.19 6.91 8.56
N LEU A 86 0.10 7.10 7.25
CA LEU A 86 -0.01 6.00 6.29
C LEU A 86 1.21 5.06 6.40
N LYS A 87 2.42 5.62 6.38
CA LYS A 87 3.66 4.82 6.47
C LYS A 87 3.79 4.09 7.81
N THR A 88 3.47 4.76 8.91
CA THR A 88 3.76 4.24 10.26
C THR A 88 2.67 3.30 10.78
N PHE A 89 1.40 3.58 10.50
CA PHE A 89 0.28 2.81 11.06
C PHE A 89 -0.40 1.94 10.00
N PHE A 90 -0.64 2.48 8.81
CA PHE A 90 -1.36 1.75 7.76
C PHE A 90 -0.47 0.65 7.16
N TYR A 91 0.74 0.96 6.73
CA TYR A 91 1.65 -0.09 6.21
C TYR A 91 2.06 -1.12 7.27
N SER A 92 2.31 -0.69 8.51
CA SER A 92 2.62 -1.62 9.61
C SER A 92 1.49 -2.59 9.91
N SER A 93 0.23 -2.14 9.86
CA SER A 93 -0.94 -3.01 10.04
C SER A 93 -1.20 -3.94 8.86
N LEU A 94 -0.73 -3.58 7.66
CA LEU A 94 -0.85 -4.39 6.44
C LEU A 94 0.30 -5.39 6.24
N GLN A 95 1.47 -5.17 6.85
CA GLN A 95 2.66 -5.99 6.64
C GLN A 95 2.43 -7.48 6.93
N PHE A 96 1.71 -7.78 8.01
CA PHE A 96 1.40 -9.16 8.40
C PHE A 96 0.30 -9.82 7.53
N PRO A 97 -0.83 -9.16 7.23
CA PRO A 97 -1.80 -9.66 6.24
C PRO A 97 -1.24 -9.83 4.82
N MET A 98 -0.41 -8.90 4.34
CA MET A 98 0.25 -8.98 3.02
C MET A 98 1.23 -10.14 2.94
N ARG A 99 2.07 -10.34 3.96
CA ARG A 99 3.04 -11.45 4.00
C ARG A 99 2.40 -12.83 3.93
N THR A 100 1.17 -12.97 4.40
CA THR A 100 0.47 -14.26 4.38
C THR A 100 -0.62 -14.32 3.33
N ALA A 101 -0.54 -13.46 2.31
CA ALA A 101 -1.46 -13.42 1.18
C ALA A 101 -2.95 -13.41 1.57
N GLN A 102 -3.32 -12.77 2.69
CA GLN A 102 -4.73 -12.64 3.08
C GLN A 102 -5.50 -11.76 2.08
N PHE A 103 -4.78 -10.93 1.32
CA PHE A 103 -5.36 -10.14 0.24
C PHE A 103 -5.29 -10.91 -1.09
N PRO A 104 -6.42 -11.00 -1.83
CA PRO A 104 -6.38 -11.48 -3.20
C PRO A 104 -5.52 -10.51 -4.03
N LYS A 105 -4.53 -11.05 -4.74
CA LYS A 105 -3.59 -10.28 -5.60
C LYS A 105 -4.30 -9.37 -6.62
N ARG A 106 -5.55 -9.68 -6.98
CA ARG A 106 -6.35 -8.95 -7.97
C ARG A 106 -7.25 -7.85 -7.38
N GLU A 107 -7.65 -7.92 -6.11
CA GLU A 107 -8.58 -6.93 -5.54
C GLU A 107 -7.89 -5.70 -4.92
N THR A 108 -6.69 -5.87 -4.36
CA THR A 108 -5.92 -4.77 -3.76
C THR A 108 -5.39 -3.79 -4.81
N GLY A 109 -4.98 -4.28 -5.98
CA GLY A 109 -4.54 -3.41 -7.09
C GLY A 109 -5.66 -2.62 -7.76
N ALA A 110 -6.89 -3.14 -7.80
CA ALA A 110 -8.00 -2.53 -8.54
C ALA A 110 -8.87 -1.59 -7.69
N LYS A 111 -9.03 -1.85 -6.39
CA LYS A 111 -9.83 -0.99 -5.49
C LYS A 111 -9.07 0.27 -5.04
N LEU A 112 -7.75 0.18 -4.87
CA LEU A 112 -6.92 1.35 -4.54
C LEU A 112 -6.81 2.33 -5.72
N THR A 113 -6.64 1.82 -6.96
CA THR A 113 -6.49 2.65 -8.17
C THR A 113 -7.76 3.37 -8.60
N LYS A 114 -8.96 2.79 -8.41
CA LYS A 114 -10.24 3.43 -8.77
C LYS A 114 -10.56 4.69 -7.97
N SER A 115 -10.16 4.76 -6.70
CA SER A 115 -10.30 6.00 -5.90
C SER A 115 -9.12 6.96 -6.07
N SER A 116 -8.03 6.51 -6.70
CA SER A 116 -6.81 7.27 -6.91
C SER A 116 -6.86 8.03 -8.24
N SER A 117 -7.45 7.49 -9.32
CA SER A 117 -7.47 8.12 -10.65
C SER A 117 -7.79 9.64 -10.68
N ARG A 118 -8.84 10.11 -9.98
CA ARG A 118 -9.18 11.55 -9.91
C ARG A 118 -8.26 12.37 -8.99
N ARG A 119 -7.67 11.74 -7.97
CA ARG A 119 -6.72 12.36 -7.03
C ARG A 119 -5.29 12.34 -7.56
N ASP A 120 -4.96 11.38 -8.40
CA ASP A 120 -3.68 11.24 -9.09
C ASP A 120 -3.54 12.35 -10.12
N GLU A 121 -4.62 12.74 -10.81
CA GLU A 121 -4.61 13.88 -11.72
C GLU A 121 -4.33 15.21 -10.98
N LEU A 122 -4.98 15.44 -9.83
CA LEU A 122 -4.74 16.65 -9.02
C LEU A 122 -3.35 16.64 -8.38
N CYS A 123 -2.88 15.47 -7.92
CA CYS A 123 -1.56 15.28 -7.37
C CYS A 123 -0.47 15.50 -8.43
N ALA A 124 -0.67 14.96 -9.63
CA ALA A 124 0.21 15.16 -10.78
C ALA A 124 0.29 16.64 -11.16
N LYS A 125 -0.87 17.33 -11.29
CA LYS A 125 -0.91 18.77 -11.55
C LYS A 125 -0.18 19.58 -10.48
N SER A 126 -0.38 19.25 -9.20
CA SER A 126 0.28 19.93 -8.08
C SER A 126 1.78 19.65 -8.03
N ALA A 127 2.20 18.43 -8.37
CA ALA A 127 3.60 18.03 -8.44
C ALA A 127 4.32 18.76 -9.59
N ILE A 128 3.71 18.83 -10.76
CA ILE A 128 4.20 19.58 -11.92
C ILE A 128 4.35 21.07 -11.57
N ALA A 129 3.33 21.69 -10.96
CA ALA A 129 3.40 23.08 -10.54
C ALA A 129 4.52 23.34 -9.52
N SER A 130 4.74 22.40 -8.59
CA SER A 130 5.84 22.46 -7.63
C SER A 130 7.23 22.34 -8.30
N LEU A 131 7.36 21.46 -9.29
CA LEU A 131 8.57 21.29 -10.08
C LEU A 131 8.86 22.56 -10.90
N GLN A 132 7.86 23.07 -11.63
CA GLN A 132 7.97 24.33 -12.39
C GLN A 132 8.37 25.49 -11.49
N SER A 133 7.78 25.63 -10.30
CA SER A 133 8.18 26.67 -9.34
C SER A 133 9.63 26.51 -8.87
N THR A 134 10.08 25.27 -8.66
CA THR A 134 11.46 24.97 -8.25
C THR A 134 12.46 25.34 -9.34
N VAL A 135 12.15 24.98 -10.58
CA VAL A 135 13.00 25.29 -11.73
C VAL A 135 12.97 26.79 -12.03
N HIS A 136 11.79 27.42 -12.01
CA HIS A 136 11.61 28.87 -12.18
C HIS A 136 12.47 29.69 -11.21
N LYS A 137 12.46 29.33 -9.91
CA LYS A 137 13.30 29.99 -8.89
C LYS A 137 14.79 29.85 -9.16
N ARG A 138 15.21 28.85 -9.94
CA ARG A 138 16.61 28.55 -10.23
C ARG A 138 17.09 29.27 -11.49
N ILE A 139 16.26 29.29 -12.53
CA ILE A 139 16.59 29.87 -13.83
C ILE A 139 16.11 31.33 -13.99
N GLY A 140 15.24 31.81 -13.10
CA GLY A 140 14.68 33.16 -13.12
C GLY A 140 13.61 33.42 -14.20
N ARG A 141 13.21 32.39 -14.96
CA ARG A 141 12.22 32.45 -16.06
C ARG A 141 11.27 31.25 -16.03
N LEU A 142 10.12 31.34 -16.71
CA LEU A 142 9.17 30.22 -16.76
C LEU A 142 9.82 29.03 -17.49
N PRO A 143 9.86 27.84 -16.89
CA PRO A 143 10.49 26.68 -17.50
C PRO A 143 9.58 26.03 -18.54
N ASP A 144 10.16 25.74 -19.70
CA ASP A 144 9.55 24.92 -20.75
C ASP A 144 9.80 23.42 -20.49
N ASP A 145 9.06 22.55 -21.17
CA ASP A 145 9.13 21.09 -21.00
C ASP A 145 10.54 20.53 -21.27
N GLN A 146 11.29 21.12 -22.21
CA GLN A 146 12.69 20.77 -22.45
C GLN A 146 13.57 21.07 -21.22
N ILE A 147 13.38 22.23 -20.60
CA ILE A 147 14.13 22.66 -19.41
C ILE A 147 13.79 21.77 -18.20
N LEU A 148 12.53 21.34 -18.07
CA LEU A 148 12.11 20.38 -17.04
C LEU A 148 12.77 19.01 -17.25
N SER A 149 12.86 18.56 -18.50
CA SER A 149 13.51 17.31 -18.90
C SER A 149 15.00 17.31 -18.56
N ASP A 150 15.70 18.38 -18.93
CA ASP A 150 17.14 18.55 -18.66
C ASP A 150 17.41 18.61 -17.15
N TYR A 151 16.57 19.35 -16.42
CA TYR A 151 16.67 19.44 -14.96
C TYR A 151 16.51 18.08 -14.28
N MET A 152 15.47 17.32 -14.61
CA MET A 152 15.15 16.03 -13.97
C MET A 152 16.09 14.89 -14.39
N SER A 153 16.64 14.96 -15.61
CA SER A 153 17.67 14.06 -16.11
C SER A 153 19.05 14.30 -15.46
N GLY A 154 19.18 15.40 -14.72
CA GLY A 154 20.39 15.70 -13.96
C GLY A 154 21.44 16.50 -14.72
N ASP A 155 21.08 17.19 -15.79
CA ASP A 155 22.01 18.02 -16.56
C ASP A 155 22.51 19.22 -15.75
N ILE A 156 23.84 19.38 -15.69
CA ILE A 156 24.54 20.40 -14.90
C ILE A 156 25.03 21.55 -15.81
N GLY A 157 24.82 21.44 -17.12
CA GLY A 157 25.18 22.48 -18.07
C GLY A 157 24.32 23.74 -17.97
N GLY A 158 24.83 24.84 -18.55
CA GLY A 158 24.08 26.07 -18.80
C GLY A 158 23.39 26.68 -17.58
N ASP A 159 22.09 26.90 -17.68
CA ASP A 159 21.21 27.55 -16.68
C ASP A 159 21.20 26.86 -15.31
N PHE A 160 21.78 25.66 -15.17
CA PHE A 160 21.87 24.90 -13.93
C PHE A 160 23.28 24.85 -13.31
N SER A 161 24.23 25.58 -13.90
CA SER A 161 25.59 25.74 -13.42
C SER A 161 25.65 26.53 -12.10
N THR A 162 26.19 25.86 -11.07
CA THR A 162 26.65 26.40 -9.78
C THR A 162 25.89 27.59 -9.18
N THR A 163 24.62 27.38 -8.85
CA THR A 163 23.99 28.11 -7.74
C THR A 163 23.87 27.18 -6.54
N SER A 164 24.54 27.56 -5.44
CA SER A 164 24.52 26.82 -4.17
C SER A 164 23.07 26.54 -3.72
N ASN A 165 22.72 25.25 -3.61
CA ASN A 165 21.41 24.84 -3.12
C ASN A 165 21.36 25.05 -1.61
N LYS A 166 20.82 26.19 -1.17
CA LYS A 166 20.55 26.42 0.27
C LYS A 166 19.50 25.47 0.86
N PHE A 167 18.76 24.70 0.04
CA PHE A 167 17.72 23.80 0.52
C PHE A 167 17.64 22.50 -0.29
N SER A 168 17.72 21.35 0.41
CA SER A 168 17.41 20.03 -0.14
C SER A 168 15.91 19.89 -0.30
N ASN A 169 15.42 19.89 -1.54
CA ASN A 169 14.01 19.64 -1.86
C ASN A 169 13.84 18.26 -2.54
N THR A 170 12.60 17.77 -2.58
CA THR A 170 12.26 16.45 -3.15
C THR A 170 12.72 16.30 -4.60
N TRP A 171 12.65 17.37 -5.39
CA TRP A 171 13.06 17.38 -6.80
C TRP A 171 14.57 17.30 -6.99
N TYR A 172 15.36 17.87 -6.08
CA TYR A 172 16.81 17.70 -6.04
C TYR A 172 17.20 16.25 -5.76
N VAL A 173 16.56 15.61 -4.77
CA VAL A 173 16.79 14.20 -4.47
C VAL A 173 16.41 13.31 -5.66
N ALA A 174 15.27 13.60 -6.29
CA ALA A 174 14.81 12.88 -7.48
C ALA A 174 15.82 13.04 -8.64
N ARG A 175 16.27 14.26 -8.93
CA ARG A 175 17.30 14.56 -9.94
C ARG A 175 18.61 13.81 -9.68
N VAL A 176 19.10 13.81 -8.43
CA VAL A 176 20.32 13.08 -8.05
C VAL A 176 20.12 11.57 -8.24
N ALA A 177 18.96 11.04 -7.90
CA ALA A 177 18.62 9.64 -8.13
C ALA A 177 18.57 9.30 -9.62
N SER A 178 17.92 10.11 -10.46
CA SER A 178 17.87 9.93 -11.92
C SER A 178 19.26 9.84 -12.52
N ARG A 179 20.16 10.75 -12.13
CA ARG A 179 21.55 10.76 -12.60
C ARG A 179 22.32 9.52 -12.16
N ARG A 180 22.13 9.07 -10.91
CA ARG A 180 22.73 7.83 -10.39
C ARG A 180 22.23 6.58 -11.12
N LEU A 181 20.96 6.58 -11.54
CA LEU A 181 20.33 5.46 -12.23
C LEU A 181 20.48 5.51 -13.76
N GLY A 182 21.08 6.56 -14.32
CA GLY A 182 21.22 6.72 -15.77
C GLY A 182 19.90 6.91 -16.51
N VAL A 183 18.88 7.45 -15.83
CA VAL A 183 17.53 7.62 -16.36
C VAL A 183 17.37 9.02 -16.93
N GLN A 184 16.81 9.11 -18.14
CA GLN A 184 16.39 10.37 -18.75
C GLN A 184 14.89 10.59 -18.59
N TRP A 185 14.53 11.83 -18.31
CA TRP A 185 13.16 12.30 -18.25
C TRP A 185 12.83 13.05 -19.52
N ILE A 186 11.64 12.82 -20.06
CA ILE A 186 11.06 13.56 -21.18
C ILE A 186 9.72 14.09 -20.69
N PHE A 187 9.47 15.38 -20.91
CA PHE A 187 8.18 16.00 -20.64
C PHE A 187 7.50 16.35 -21.96
N GLU A 188 6.24 15.94 -22.12
CA GLU A 188 5.38 16.33 -23.24
C GLU A 188 4.07 16.90 -22.68
N ASN A 189 3.77 18.16 -22.99
CA ASN A 189 2.60 18.87 -22.44
C ASN A 189 2.55 18.78 -20.89
N SER A 190 3.71 18.94 -20.25
CA SER A 190 3.90 18.77 -18.81
C SER A 190 3.63 17.36 -18.26
N VAL A 191 3.50 16.33 -19.10
CA VAL A 191 3.38 14.94 -18.67
C VAL A 191 4.77 14.27 -18.67
N PRO A 192 5.27 13.76 -17.53
CA PRO A 192 6.58 13.13 -17.46
C PRO A 192 6.57 11.68 -17.99
N SER A 193 7.58 11.35 -18.79
CA SER A 193 7.92 10.01 -19.26
C SER A 193 9.38 9.69 -18.96
N LEU A 194 9.69 8.41 -18.77
CA LEU A 194 11.03 7.94 -18.43
C LEU A 194 11.63 7.10 -19.54
N VAL A 195 12.90 7.36 -19.87
CA VAL A 195 13.70 6.58 -20.81
C VAL A 195 14.96 6.11 -20.10
N PHE A 196 15.20 4.79 -20.13
CA PHE A 196 16.41 4.20 -19.58
C PHE A 196 17.50 4.18 -20.65
N LYS A 197 18.68 4.72 -20.34
CA LYS A 197 19.86 4.47 -21.19
C LYS A 197 20.33 3.03 -20.94
N THR A 198 20.36 2.24 -22.01
CA THR A 198 20.92 0.88 -22.02
C THR A 198 22.44 0.95 -21.99
#